data_AF-A0A657LS16-F1
#
_entry.id   AF-A0A657LS16-F1
#
_cell.length_a   1.000
_cell.length_b   1.000
_cell.length_c   1.000
_cell.angle_alpha   90.00
_cell.angle_beta   90.00
_cell.angle_gamma   90.00
#
_symmetry.space_group_name_H-M   'P 1'
#
loop_
_entity.id
_entity.type
_entity.pdbx_description
1 polymer ?
#
loop_
_entity_poly.entity_id
_entity_poly.type
_entity_poly.pdbx_seq_one_letter_code
_entity_poly.pdbx_strand_id
1 'polypeptide(L)'
;MLMLVGDHRMQMRRDRRRSSCHVRQIAMYVSHVVLQISLTDIGQVFGRDRTTVSHACNVVEDRRDDVAFDDFVAAVERVITAVFGAGGGSDHA
;
A
#
# COMPACT_ATOMS: atom_id res chain seq x y z
N MET A 1 -26.59 34.16 1.33
CA MET A 1 -25.23 33.63 1.08
C MET A 1 -25.19 32.18 1.56
N LEU A 2 -25.50 31.24 0.66
CA LEU A 2 -25.75 29.82 0.98
C LEU A 2 -24.79 28.95 0.15
N MET A 3 -23.50 28.94 0.50
CA MET A 3 -22.45 28.13 -0.15
C MET A 3 -21.45 27.54 0.87
N LEU A 4 -21.92 26.88 1.94
CA LEU A 4 -21.00 26.23 2.92
C LEU A 4 -21.31 24.75 3.23
N VAL A 5 -22.37 24.16 2.65
CA VAL A 5 -22.69 22.73 2.88
C VAL A 5 -22.11 21.82 1.78
N GLY A 6 -21.81 22.36 0.59
CA GLY A 6 -21.25 21.60 -0.54
C GLY A 6 -19.76 21.25 -0.37
N ASP A 7 -18.97 22.18 0.14
CA ASP A 7 -17.51 22.07 0.18
C ASP A 7 -17.01 21.05 1.21
N HIS A 8 -17.63 20.98 2.39
CA HIS A 8 -17.24 20.04 3.43
C HIS A 8 -17.46 18.57 3.04
N ARG A 9 -18.56 18.26 2.35
CA ARG A 9 -18.82 16.88 1.88
C ARG A 9 -17.84 16.45 0.78
N MET A 10 -17.39 17.40 -0.05
CA MET A 10 -16.40 17.14 -1.09
C MET A 10 -15.00 16.93 -0.50
N GLN A 11 -14.62 17.75 0.49
CA GLN A 11 -13.36 17.63 1.23
C GLN A 11 -13.25 16.25 1.91
N MET A 12 -14.27 15.84 2.68
CA MET A 12 -14.27 14.52 3.34
C MET A 12 -14.16 13.35 2.35
N ARG A 13 -14.79 13.44 1.17
CA ARG A 13 -14.67 12.42 0.13
C ARG A 13 -13.25 12.37 -0.45
N ARG A 14 -12.61 13.52 -0.64
CA ARG A 14 -11.23 13.61 -1.12
C ARG A 14 -10.25 13.01 -0.11
N ASP A 15 -10.42 13.33 1.17
CA ASP A 15 -9.57 12.80 2.23
C ASP A 15 -9.70 11.28 2.36
N ARG A 16 -10.93 10.75 2.35
CA ARG A 16 -11.16 9.30 2.34
C ARG A 16 -10.54 8.61 1.12
N ARG A 17 -10.64 9.22 -0.07
CA ARG A 17 -10.00 8.68 -1.28
C ARG A 17 -8.49 8.67 -1.15
N ARG A 18 -7.90 9.72 -0.58
CA ARG A 18 -6.46 9.83 -0.33
C ARG A 18 -5.99 8.76 0.66
N SER A 19 -6.69 8.59 1.78
CA SER A 19 -6.41 7.54 2.76
C SER A 19 -6.54 6.14 2.14
N SER A 20 -7.62 5.87 1.39
CA SER A 20 -7.81 4.58 0.72
C SER A 20 -6.73 4.29 -0.33
N CYS A 21 -6.30 5.32 -1.08
CA CYS A 21 -5.18 5.19 -2.01
C CYS A 21 -3.89 4.83 -1.26
N HIS A 22 -3.62 5.53 -0.17
CA HIS A 22 -2.43 5.32 0.62
C HIS A 22 -2.33 3.90 1.19
N VAL A 23 -3.43 3.41 1.79
CA VAL A 23 -3.51 2.03 2.30
C VAL A 23 -3.28 1.02 1.17
N ARG A 24 -3.85 1.25 -0.01
CA ARG A 24 -3.66 0.36 -1.17
C ARG A 24 -2.20 0.33 -1.63
N GLN A 25 -1.53 1.47 -1.66
CA GLN A 25 -0.13 1.55 -2.05
C GLN A 25 0.77 0.76 -1.09
N ILE A 26 0.55 0.92 0.22
CA ILE A 26 1.27 0.14 1.25
C ILE A 26 0.98 -1.36 1.09
N ALA A 27 -0.28 -1.76 0.89
CA ALA A 27 -0.65 -3.17 0.71
C ALA A 27 0.03 -3.80 -0.52
N MET A 28 0.08 -3.07 -1.64
CA MET A 28 0.79 -3.49 -2.85
C MET A 28 2.29 -3.64 -2.58
N TYR A 29 2.89 -2.65 -1.90
CA TYR A 29 4.31 -2.64 -1.55
C TYR A 29 4.71 -3.84 -0.70
N VAL A 30 4.04 -4.05 0.44
CA VAL A 30 4.39 -5.17 1.34
C VAL A 30 4.13 -6.54 0.72
N SER A 31 3.13 -6.66 -0.17
CA SER A 31 2.90 -7.89 -0.94
C SER A 31 4.06 -8.20 -1.87
N HIS A 32 4.67 -7.18 -2.47
CA HIS A 32 5.83 -7.37 -3.34
C HIS A 32 7.12 -7.57 -2.55
N VAL A 33 7.41 -6.69 -1.60
CA VAL A 33 8.69 -6.64 -0.89
C VAL A 33 8.82 -7.70 0.20
N VAL A 34 7.76 -7.97 0.96
CA VAL A 34 7.83 -8.94 2.07
C VAL A 34 7.43 -10.34 1.60
N LEU A 35 6.34 -10.44 0.82
CA LEU A 35 5.79 -11.73 0.39
C LEU A 35 6.32 -12.20 -0.97
N GLN A 36 7.16 -11.41 -1.65
CA GLN A 36 7.78 -11.76 -2.93
C GLN A 36 6.78 -12.11 -4.04
N ILE A 37 5.54 -11.58 -3.96
CA ILE A 37 4.53 -11.78 -5.00
C ILE A 37 4.87 -10.90 -6.21
N SER A 38 4.68 -11.44 -7.42
CA SER A 38 4.95 -10.71 -8.65
C SER A 38 4.06 -9.47 -8.81
N LEU A 39 4.57 -8.40 -9.43
CA LEU A 39 3.80 -7.18 -9.71
C LEU A 39 2.56 -7.45 -10.57
N THR A 40 2.63 -8.46 -11.44
CA THR A 40 1.52 -8.86 -12.32
C THR A 40 0.40 -9.49 -11.51
N ASP A 41 0.72 -10.43 -10.61
CA ASP A 41 -0.29 -11.11 -9.79
C ASP A 41 -0.95 -10.14 -8.81
N ILE A 42 -0.16 -9.25 -8.19
CA ILE A 42 -0.69 -8.16 -7.37
C ILE A 42 -1.62 -7.29 -8.22
N GLY A 43 -1.20 -6.91 -9.43
CA GLY A 43 -2.03 -6.13 -10.34
C GLY A 43 -3.39 -6.78 -10.60
N GLN A 44 -3.40 -8.08 -10.92
CA GLN A 44 -4.62 -8.84 -11.15
C GLN A 44 -5.55 -8.84 -9.93
N VAL A 45 -5.02 -9.13 -8.73
CA VAL A 45 -5.81 -9.15 -7.49
C VAL A 45 -6.43 -7.79 -7.17
N PHE A 46 -5.71 -6.70 -7.43
CA PHE A 46 -6.20 -5.35 -7.20
C PHE A 46 -7.00 -4.76 -8.39
N GLY A 47 -7.14 -5.50 -9.49
CA GLY A 47 -7.79 -5.03 -10.72
C GLY A 47 -7.07 -3.83 -11.36
N ARG A 48 -5.73 -3.84 -11.34
CA ARG A 48 -4.84 -2.78 -11.83
C ARG A 48 -3.75 -3.34 -12.73
N ASP A 49 -3.18 -2.48 -13.57
CA ASP A 49 -2.01 -2.85 -14.36
C ASP A 49 -0.76 -3.00 -13.48
N ARG A 50 0.16 -3.88 -13.86
CA ARG A 50 1.44 -4.10 -13.14
C ARG A 50 2.25 -2.81 -12.95
N THR A 51 2.14 -1.85 -13.88
CA THR A 51 2.79 -0.53 -13.75
C THR A 51 2.18 0.32 -12.64
N THR A 52 0.90 0.13 -12.32
CA THR A 52 0.26 0.78 -11.16
C THR A 52 0.84 0.24 -9.86
N VAL A 53 1.12 -1.07 -9.80
CA VAL A 53 1.76 -1.71 -8.64
C VAL A 53 3.20 -1.23 -8.51
N SER A 54 3.96 -1.20 -9.61
CA SER A 54 5.32 -0.64 -9.63
C SER A 54 5.33 0.81 -9.16
N HIS A 55 4.42 1.64 -9.67
CA HIS A 55 4.30 3.03 -9.23
C HIS A 55 3.94 3.13 -7.74
N ALA A 56 3.05 2.27 -7.24
CA ALA A 56 2.73 2.22 -5.81
C ALA A 56 3.95 1.87 -4.95
N CYS A 57 4.80 0.94 -5.40
CA CYS A 57 6.03 0.59 -4.70
C CYS A 57 6.98 1.80 -4.64
N ASN A 58 7.22 2.47 -5.77
CA ASN A 58 8.06 3.66 -5.81
C ASN A 58 7.51 4.78 -4.91
N VAL A 59 6.20 5.02 -4.90
CA VAL A 59 5.58 6.02 -4.02
C VAL A 59 5.76 5.69 -2.54
N VAL A 60 5.79 4.40 -2.18
CA VAL A 60 6.09 4.02 -0.79
C VAL A 60 7.56 4.22 -0.48
N GLU A 61 8.47 3.76 -1.34
CA GLU A 61 9.92 3.93 -1.19
C GLU A 61 10.34 5.40 -1.08
N ASP A 62 9.87 6.24 -2.01
CA ASP A 62 10.14 7.69 -1.99
C ASP A 62 9.66 8.36 -0.70
N ARG A 63 8.67 7.77 -0.02
CA ARG A 63 8.14 8.29 1.25
C ARG A 63 8.88 7.75 2.47
N ARG A 64 9.67 6.67 2.35
CA ARG A 64 10.48 6.13 3.45
C ARG A 64 11.63 7.07 3.86
N ASP A 65 11.86 8.14 3.11
CA ASP A 65 12.71 9.27 3.54
C ASP A 65 12.17 9.97 4.80
N ASP A 66 10.86 9.87 5.08
CA ASP A 66 10.26 10.33 6.33
C ASP A 66 10.38 9.24 7.41
N VAL A 67 11.11 9.54 8.49
CA VAL A 67 11.40 8.59 9.58
C VAL A 67 10.13 8.00 10.22
N ALA A 68 9.10 8.83 10.44
CA ALA A 68 7.87 8.35 11.07
C ALA A 68 7.09 7.41 10.14
N PHE A 69 7.12 7.67 8.84
CA PHE A 69 6.55 6.80 7.83
C PHE A 69 7.33 5.50 7.69
N ASP A 70 8.67 5.57 7.68
CA ASP A 70 9.54 4.40 7.61
C ASP A 70 9.33 3.47 8.81
N ASP A 71 9.31 4.01 10.03
CA ASP A 71 9.03 3.25 11.25
C ASP A 71 7.67 2.54 11.19
N PHE A 72 6.65 3.22 10.63
CA PHE A 72 5.33 2.64 10.44
C PHE A 72 5.36 1.48 9.43
N VAL A 73 5.98 1.66 8.27
CA VAL A 73 6.10 0.60 7.26
C VAL A 73 6.91 -0.57 7.81
N ALA A 74 8.03 -0.32 8.50
CA ALA A 74 8.85 -1.35 9.14
C ALA A 74 8.09 -2.12 10.23
N ALA A 75 7.17 -1.49 10.96
CA ALA A 75 6.29 -2.20 11.89
C ALA A 75 5.32 -3.14 11.16
N VAL A 76 4.74 -2.71 10.04
CA VAL A 76 3.86 -3.54 9.21
C VAL A 76 4.64 -4.72 8.61
N GLU A 77 5.82 -4.48 8.05
CA GLU A 77 6.70 -5.51 7.51
C GLU A 77 7.01 -6.58 8.56
N ARG A 78 7.42 -6.18 9.77
CA ARG A 78 7.68 -7.12 10.88
C ARG A 78 6.48 -8.00 11.23
N VAL A 79 5.27 -7.42 11.28
CA VAL A 79 4.05 -8.19 11.55
C VAL A 79 3.78 -9.20 10.44
N ILE A 80 3.89 -8.80 9.19
CA ILE A 80 3.68 -9.68 8.03
C ILE A 80 4.72 -10.80 8.04
N THR A 81 6.00 -10.49 8.24
CA THR A 81 7.06 -11.52 8.36
C THR A 81 6.81 -12.46 9.53
N ALA A 82 6.33 -11.98 10.68
CA ALA A 82 6.03 -12.86 11.81
C ALA A 82 4.85 -13.81 11.51
N VAL A 83 3.83 -13.34 10.79
CA VAL A 83 2.63 -14.13 10.45
C VAL A 83 2.90 -15.13 9.32
N PHE A 84 3.61 -14.71 8.27
CA PHE A 84 3.82 -15.52 7.06
C PHE A 84 5.20 -16.21 7.02
N GLY A 85 6.22 -15.68 7.70
CA GLY A 85 7.57 -16.23 7.76
C GLY A 85 7.72 -17.43 8.70
N ALA A 86 6.76 -17.66 9.60
CA ALA A 86 6.71 -18.88 10.42
C ALA A 86 6.25 -20.13 9.65
N GLY A 87 5.79 -19.99 8.40
CA GLY A 87 5.27 -21.10 7.58
C GLY A 87 5.91 -21.26 6.19
N GLY A 88 6.90 -20.45 5.82
CA GLY A 88 7.42 -20.33 4.46
C GLY A 88 8.67 -21.18 4.15
N GLY A 89 8.63 -22.47 4.46
CA GLY A 89 9.57 -23.43 3.89
C GLY A 89 8.85 -24.37 2.94
N SER A 90 8.68 -24.03 1.67
CA SER A 90 8.49 -24.99 0.56
C SER A 90 8.36 -24.31 -0.81
N ASP A 91 9.11 -24.87 -1.76
CA ASP A 91 8.88 -24.95 -3.20
C ASP A 91 8.97 -23.70 -4.08
N HIS A 92 10.22 -23.38 -4.45
CA HIS A 92 10.55 -23.04 -5.84
C HIS A 92 11.56 -24.08 -6.36
N ALA A 93 11.04 -25.14 -6.98
CA ALA A 93 11.76 -26.08 -7.84
C ALA A 93 11.15 -26.01 -9.25
#